data_AF-J3ITI5-F1
#
_entry.id   AF-J3ITI5-F1
#
_cell.length_a   1.000
_cell.length_b   1.000
_cell.length_c   1.000
_cell.angle_alpha   90.00
_cell.angle_beta   90.00
_cell.angle_gamma   90.00
#
_symmetry.space_group_name_H-M   'P 1'
#
loop_
_entity.id
_entity.type
_entity.pdbx_description
1 polymer ?
#
loop_
_entity_poly.entity_id
_entity_poly.type
_entity_poly.pdbx_seq_one_letter_code
_entity_poly.pdbx_strand_id
1 'polypeptide(L)'
;MRAIPLLSLLLSGWFIVPAHADEAQDWLTRLGQAEQQQSFHGTFVYERNGSFSTHNIWHRVQNGQVRERLLQLDGSAQEVVRIDGHTQCVSGTLIAGLGDSPNSAARALDPQKLKNWYDLAVIGKSRVAGRDAVIVALTPRDQHRYGFELHLDKKTGLPLKSLLLNDKGQLLERFQFTSLNTDDVPSDKDLQADADCKAIALDSDKASAVKTAQVWHSEWLPPGFELTSSNSHKDPQTKTQVNSLLYDDGLARFSVFLEPLNGATVTDTRTQLGPTVAVSRRLTTPEGEMMVTVVGEIPIGTAERIALSMRNTDGAATSKQ
;
A
#
# COMPACT_ATOMS: atom_id res chain seq x y z
N MET A 1 37.96 -19.28 -62.36
CA MET A 1 36.71 -19.83 -61.78
C MET A 1 36.53 -19.20 -60.41
N ARG A 2 35.34 -18.64 -60.16
CA ARG A 2 35.08 -17.67 -59.09
C ARG A 2 34.97 -18.34 -57.72
N ALA A 3 35.57 -17.70 -56.71
CA ALA A 3 35.43 -17.99 -55.29
C ALA A 3 34.06 -17.52 -54.77
N ILE A 4 33.48 -18.29 -53.83
CA ILE A 4 32.46 -17.80 -52.89
C ILE A 4 32.84 -18.35 -51.50
N PRO A 5 33.09 -17.49 -50.50
CA PRO A 5 33.40 -17.91 -49.14
C PRO A 5 32.13 -18.17 -48.32
N LEU A 6 32.14 -19.29 -47.60
CA LEU A 6 31.22 -19.64 -46.53
C LEU A 6 31.59 -18.83 -45.27
N LEU A 7 30.90 -17.72 -45.00
CA LEU A 7 30.91 -17.09 -43.68
C LEU A 7 29.70 -16.15 -43.49
N SER A 8 28.57 -16.67 -43.02
CA SER A 8 27.52 -15.89 -42.35
C SER A 8 26.35 -16.77 -41.90
N LEU A 9 26.55 -17.59 -40.87
CA LEU A 9 25.44 -17.99 -39.99
C LEU A 9 25.65 -17.28 -38.66
N LEU A 10 25.16 -16.04 -38.71
CA LEU A 10 25.02 -15.10 -37.62
C LEU A 10 24.22 -15.70 -36.47
N LEU A 11 24.77 -15.48 -35.28
CA LEU A 11 24.08 -15.32 -34.00
C LEU A 11 22.61 -14.87 -34.17
N SER A 12 21.68 -15.81 -34.12
CA SER A 12 20.25 -15.55 -33.96
C SER A 12 19.75 -16.21 -32.67
N GLY A 13 20.37 -15.87 -31.56
CA GLY A 13 19.95 -16.36 -30.26
C GLY A 13 20.47 -15.44 -29.18
N TRP A 14 19.78 -14.32 -28.97
CA TRP A 14 19.81 -13.51 -27.73
C TRP A 14 18.84 -12.32 -27.74
N PHE A 15 17.58 -12.53 -28.15
CA PHE A 15 16.49 -11.59 -27.82
C PHE A 15 15.17 -12.35 -27.64
N ILE A 16 15.08 -13.19 -26.61
CA ILE A 16 13.79 -13.56 -26.02
C ILE A 16 13.54 -12.53 -24.93
N VAL A 17 12.99 -11.37 -25.30
CA VAL A 17 12.35 -10.45 -24.36
C VAL A 17 10.96 -11.04 -24.04
N PRO A 18 10.49 -10.96 -22.79
CA PRO A 18 9.62 -11.99 -22.22
C PRO A 18 8.15 -11.74 -22.55
N ALA A 19 7.57 -12.56 -23.42
CA ALA A 19 6.11 -12.58 -23.66
C ALA A 19 5.28 -12.73 -22.36
N HIS A 20 5.89 -13.26 -21.30
CA HIS A 20 5.28 -13.40 -19.97
C HIS A 20 5.14 -12.10 -19.17
N ALA A 21 6.00 -11.09 -19.41
CA ALA A 21 5.90 -9.83 -18.69
C ALA A 21 4.76 -8.96 -19.24
N ASP A 22 4.50 -9.02 -20.55
CA ASP A 22 3.39 -8.31 -21.18
C ASP A 22 2.05 -8.88 -20.70
N GLU A 23 1.92 -10.21 -20.63
CA GLU A 23 0.72 -10.87 -20.10
C GLU A 23 0.44 -10.49 -18.63
N ALA A 24 1.48 -10.42 -17.78
CA ALA A 24 1.31 -10.02 -16.38
C ALA A 24 0.85 -8.57 -16.23
N GLN A 25 1.36 -7.66 -17.06
CA GLN A 25 0.94 -6.26 -17.09
C GLN A 25 -0.52 -6.11 -17.53
N ASP A 26 -0.97 -6.89 -18.51
CA ASP A 26 -2.38 -6.91 -18.94
C ASP A 26 -3.30 -7.36 -17.80
N TRP A 27 -2.90 -8.39 -17.05
CA TRP A 27 -3.65 -8.85 -15.88
C TRP A 27 -3.75 -7.81 -14.77
N LEU A 28 -2.66 -7.08 -14.48
CA LEU A 28 -2.69 -5.99 -13.50
C LEU A 28 -3.50 -4.79 -13.98
N THR A 29 -3.47 -4.48 -15.28
CA THR A 29 -4.33 -3.46 -15.89
C THR A 29 -5.80 -3.85 -15.73
N ARG A 30 -6.12 -5.11 -16.01
CA ARG A 30 -7.47 -5.65 -15.86
C ARG A 30 -7.95 -5.64 -14.41
N LEU A 31 -7.06 -5.91 -13.45
CA LEU A 31 -7.36 -5.76 -12.03
C LEU A 31 -7.79 -4.32 -11.71
N GLY A 32 -6.98 -3.33 -12.10
CA GLY A 32 -7.29 -1.92 -11.84
C GLY A 32 -8.62 -1.47 -12.49
N GLN A 33 -8.95 -2.00 -13.67
CA GLN A 33 -10.25 -1.78 -14.31
C GLN A 33 -11.39 -2.47 -13.56
N ALA A 34 -11.18 -3.69 -13.06
CA ALA A 34 -12.20 -4.47 -12.36
C ALA A 34 -12.71 -3.75 -11.11
N GLU A 35 -11.81 -3.15 -10.31
CA GLU A 35 -12.17 -2.38 -9.12
C GLU A 35 -13.02 -1.13 -9.41
N GLN A 36 -13.02 -0.63 -10.64
CA GLN A 36 -13.76 0.57 -11.04
C GLN A 36 -15.01 0.24 -11.87
N GLN A 37 -15.20 -1.01 -12.28
CA GLN A 37 -16.23 -1.40 -13.25
C GLN A 37 -17.12 -2.55 -12.78
N GLN A 38 -16.68 -3.34 -11.81
CA GLN A 38 -17.40 -4.55 -11.37
C GLN A 38 -18.16 -4.28 -10.08
N SER A 39 -19.47 -4.51 -10.07
CA SER A 39 -20.22 -4.63 -8.82
C SER A 39 -20.17 -6.07 -8.33
N PHE A 40 -19.96 -6.26 -7.03
CA PHE A 40 -19.87 -7.57 -6.42
C PHE A 40 -20.16 -7.52 -4.92
N HIS A 41 -20.44 -8.67 -4.34
CA HIS A 41 -20.41 -8.85 -2.90
C HIS A 41 -19.85 -10.22 -2.55
N GLY A 42 -19.33 -10.35 -1.34
CA GLY A 42 -18.73 -11.61 -0.91
C GLY A 42 -18.19 -11.57 0.50
N THR A 43 -17.62 -12.70 0.90
CA THR A 43 -16.96 -12.88 2.18
C THR A 43 -15.49 -13.20 1.93
N PHE A 44 -14.59 -12.56 2.68
CA PHE A 44 -13.16 -12.85 2.64
C PHE A 44 -12.61 -13.03 4.05
N VAL A 45 -11.46 -13.69 4.12
CA VAL A 45 -10.64 -13.78 5.32
C VAL A 45 -9.40 -12.92 5.15
N TYR A 46 -9.03 -12.26 6.25
CA TYR A 46 -7.75 -11.58 6.40
C TYR A 46 -6.99 -12.22 7.55
N GLU A 47 -5.79 -12.69 7.25
CA GLU A 47 -4.92 -13.43 8.17
C GLU A 47 -3.52 -12.84 8.16
N ARG A 48 -2.95 -12.64 9.35
CA ARG A 48 -1.53 -12.33 9.58
C ARG A 48 -1.11 -12.95 10.90
N ASN A 49 0.18 -12.89 11.23
CA ASN A 49 0.65 -13.44 12.49
C ASN A 49 -0.12 -12.83 13.69
N GLY A 50 -0.72 -13.71 14.51
CA GLY A 50 -1.50 -13.36 15.69
C GLY A 50 -2.90 -12.78 15.42
N SER A 51 -3.40 -12.77 14.18
CA SER A 51 -4.72 -12.26 13.85
C SER A 51 -5.36 -12.99 12.68
N PHE A 52 -6.60 -13.42 12.86
CA PHE A 52 -7.46 -13.98 11.83
C PHE A 52 -8.81 -13.29 11.95
N SER A 53 -9.35 -12.82 10.83
CA SER A 53 -10.62 -12.11 10.79
C SER A 53 -11.40 -12.41 9.51
N THR A 54 -12.72 -12.49 9.63
CA THR A 54 -13.64 -12.71 8.51
C THR A 54 -14.44 -11.44 8.26
N HIS A 55 -14.60 -11.07 6.98
CA HIS A 55 -15.25 -9.83 6.58
C HIS A 55 -16.23 -10.07 5.45
N ASN A 56 -17.31 -9.31 5.44
CA ASN A 56 -18.15 -9.10 4.27
C ASN A 56 -17.76 -7.81 3.55
N ILE A 57 -17.88 -7.84 2.23
CA ILE A 57 -17.75 -6.67 1.37
C ILE A 57 -18.95 -6.58 0.43
N TRP A 58 -19.48 -5.38 0.28
CA TRP A 58 -20.40 -5.00 -0.77
C TRP A 58 -19.80 -3.85 -1.55
N HIS A 59 -19.58 -4.06 -2.84
CA HIS A 59 -18.96 -3.11 -3.72
C HIS A 59 -19.90 -2.86 -4.90
N ARG A 60 -20.26 -1.60 -5.13
CA ARG A 60 -21.18 -1.22 -6.21
C ARG A 60 -20.61 -0.09 -7.02
N VAL A 61 -20.60 -0.30 -8.34
CA VAL A 61 -20.30 0.72 -9.33
C VAL A 61 -21.61 1.17 -9.97
N GLN A 62 -21.96 2.45 -9.82
CA GLN A 62 -23.18 3.02 -10.37
C GLN A 62 -22.92 4.45 -10.82
N ASN A 63 -23.27 4.78 -12.07
CA ASN A 63 -23.09 6.11 -12.65
C ASN A 63 -21.64 6.65 -12.55
N GLY A 64 -20.65 5.77 -12.65
CA GLY A 64 -19.23 6.12 -12.51
C GLY A 64 -18.74 6.37 -11.08
N GLN A 65 -19.62 6.20 -10.08
CA GLN A 65 -19.27 6.25 -8.67
C GLN A 65 -19.12 4.84 -8.09
N VAL A 66 -18.10 4.66 -7.26
CA VAL A 66 -17.84 3.44 -6.49
C VAL A 66 -18.33 3.63 -5.06
N ARG A 67 -19.20 2.75 -4.58
CA ARG A 67 -19.62 2.68 -3.18
C ARG A 67 -19.24 1.34 -2.60
N GLU A 68 -18.62 1.37 -1.43
CA GLU A 68 -18.11 0.17 -0.76
C GLU A 68 -18.51 0.16 0.72
N ARG A 69 -18.91 -1.00 1.21
CA ARG A 69 -19.13 -1.28 2.63
C ARG A 69 -18.32 -2.51 3.00
N LEU A 70 -17.52 -2.41 4.05
CA LEU A 70 -16.80 -3.51 4.68
C LEU A 70 -17.31 -3.71 6.09
N LEU A 71 -17.57 -4.96 6.46
CA LEU A 71 -18.04 -5.33 7.79
C LEU A 71 -17.28 -6.55 8.31
N GLN A 72 -16.62 -6.41 9.45
CA GLN A 72 -16.02 -7.53 10.17
C GLN A 72 -17.11 -8.39 10.83
N LEU A 73 -17.03 -9.70 10.64
CA LEU A 73 -18.05 -10.68 11.06
C LEU A 73 -17.69 -11.40 12.37
N ASP A 74 -16.46 -11.27 12.84
CA ASP A 74 -15.99 -11.87 14.08
C ASP A 74 -15.58 -10.82 15.13
N GLY A 75 -15.83 -11.13 16.39
CA GLY A 75 -15.53 -10.22 17.50
C GLY A 75 -16.42 -8.97 17.50
N SER A 76 -15.84 -7.82 17.86
CA SER A 76 -16.55 -6.54 17.86
C SER A 76 -16.69 -6.02 16.43
N ALA A 77 -17.91 -6.00 15.91
CA ALA A 77 -18.21 -5.54 14.55
C ALA A 77 -17.53 -4.20 14.25
N GLN A 78 -16.55 -4.25 13.35
CA GLN A 78 -15.89 -3.10 12.78
C GLN A 78 -16.45 -2.87 11.37
N GLU A 79 -16.86 -1.65 11.08
CA GLU A 79 -17.50 -1.29 9.82
C GLU A 79 -16.81 -0.08 9.22
N VAL A 80 -16.66 -0.09 7.90
CA VAL A 80 -16.17 1.05 7.12
C VAL A 80 -17.05 1.21 5.88
N VAL A 81 -17.51 2.42 5.61
CA VAL A 81 -18.18 2.78 4.35
C VAL A 81 -17.36 3.79 3.59
N ARG A 82 -17.19 3.57 2.29
CA ARG A 82 -16.42 4.42 1.37
C ARG A 82 -17.23 4.80 0.15
N ILE A 83 -16.96 5.99 -0.37
CA ILE A 83 -17.46 6.49 -1.66
C ILE A 83 -16.27 7.02 -2.44
N ASP A 84 -16.02 6.49 -3.63
CA ASP A 84 -14.88 6.84 -4.49
C ASP A 84 -13.51 6.78 -3.76
N GLY A 85 -13.37 5.79 -2.87
CA GLY A 85 -12.19 5.63 -2.00
C GLY A 85 -12.16 6.52 -0.75
N HIS A 86 -13.09 7.47 -0.63
CA HIS A 86 -13.20 8.35 0.54
C HIS A 86 -14.01 7.70 1.65
N THR A 87 -13.40 7.53 2.83
CA THR A 87 -14.09 6.99 4.01
C THR A 87 -15.15 7.97 4.49
N GLN A 88 -16.40 7.51 4.51
CA GLN A 88 -17.56 8.28 4.95
C GLN A 88 -17.85 8.07 6.44
N CYS A 89 -17.76 6.82 6.89
CA CYS A 89 -17.96 6.46 8.29
C CYS A 89 -17.10 5.27 8.66
N VAL A 90 -16.88 5.13 9.97
CA VAL A 90 -16.14 4.04 10.57
C VAL A 90 -16.69 3.73 11.96
N SER A 91 -16.70 2.45 12.35
CA SER A 91 -17.06 2.04 13.72
C SER A 91 -15.83 1.63 14.55
N GLY A 92 -15.99 1.56 15.87
CA GLY A 92 -15.00 1.03 16.81
C GLY A 92 -13.67 1.79 16.91
N THR A 93 -12.57 1.07 17.14
CA THR A 93 -11.24 1.66 17.40
C THR A 93 -10.55 2.16 16.14
N LEU A 94 -11.07 1.83 14.96
CA LEU A 94 -10.57 2.30 13.66
C LEU A 94 -10.61 3.84 13.55
N ILE A 95 -11.47 4.51 14.32
CA ILE A 95 -11.54 5.99 14.41
C ILE A 95 -10.18 6.60 14.81
N ALA A 96 -9.42 5.93 15.69
CA ALA A 96 -8.24 6.50 16.33
C ALA A 96 -7.01 6.69 15.41
N GLY A 97 -7.04 6.16 14.17
CA GLY A 97 -5.97 6.30 13.18
C GLY A 97 -6.33 7.12 11.93
N LEU A 98 -7.58 7.58 11.82
CA LEU A 98 -8.09 8.28 10.63
C LEU A 98 -7.90 9.81 10.69
N GLY A 99 -7.42 10.32 11.82
CA GLY A 99 -7.36 11.76 12.13
C GLY A 99 -6.47 12.62 11.22
N ASP A 100 -5.73 12.03 10.28
CA ASP A 100 -5.00 12.79 9.26
C ASP A 100 -4.52 11.90 8.08
N SER A 101 -5.13 10.73 7.87
CA SER A 101 -4.74 9.87 6.73
C SER A 101 -5.16 10.57 5.45
N PRO A 102 -4.23 10.97 4.56
CA PRO A 102 -4.59 11.50 3.26
C PRO A 102 -5.49 10.49 2.57
N ASN A 103 -6.58 10.98 2.01
CA ASN A 103 -7.53 10.24 1.18
C ASN A 103 -6.82 9.10 0.43
N SER A 104 -7.10 7.85 0.81
CA SER A 104 -6.79 6.72 -0.05
C SER A 104 -7.82 6.70 -1.17
N ALA A 105 -7.77 7.68 -2.08
CA ALA A 105 -8.42 7.52 -3.37
C ALA A 105 -8.05 6.14 -3.89
N ALA A 106 -9.04 5.38 -4.36
CA ALA A 106 -8.82 4.04 -4.89
C ALA A 106 -7.69 4.14 -5.93
N ARG A 107 -6.54 3.54 -5.61
CA ARG A 107 -5.32 3.68 -6.42
C ARG A 107 -5.55 2.96 -7.73
N ALA A 108 -5.31 3.64 -8.85
CA ALA A 108 -5.06 2.96 -10.10
C ALA A 108 -3.66 2.34 -10.02
N LEU A 109 -3.58 1.01 -9.96
CA LEU A 109 -2.31 0.30 -10.17
C LEU A 109 -1.78 0.63 -11.56
N ASP A 110 -0.52 1.08 -11.63
CA ASP A 110 0.17 1.37 -12.89
C ASP A 110 1.24 0.29 -13.15
N PRO A 111 0.95 -0.73 -13.99
CA PRO A 111 1.91 -1.79 -14.29
C PRO A 111 3.18 -1.28 -14.96
N GLN A 112 3.12 -0.15 -15.68
CA GLN A 112 4.28 0.43 -16.35
C GLN A 112 5.25 1.08 -15.35
N LYS A 113 4.74 1.68 -14.27
CA LYS A 113 5.58 2.14 -13.15
C LYS A 113 6.12 0.97 -12.34
N LEU A 114 5.27 -0.03 -12.05
CA LEU A 114 5.64 -1.17 -11.20
C LEU A 114 6.76 -2.05 -11.78
N LYS A 115 6.80 -2.27 -13.10
CA LYS A 115 7.83 -3.11 -13.72
C LYS A 115 9.27 -2.61 -13.50
N ASN A 116 9.45 -1.34 -13.15
CA ASN A 116 10.75 -0.76 -12.82
C ASN A 116 11.32 -1.29 -11.50
N TRP A 117 10.44 -1.70 -10.57
CA TRP A 117 10.81 -2.09 -9.21
C TRP A 117 10.42 -3.54 -8.87
N TYR A 118 9.53 -4.13 -9.65
CA TYR A 118 9.08 -5.51 -9.53
C TYR A 118 9.27 -6.25 -10.86
N ASP A 119 9.62 -7.52 -10.77
CA ASP A 119 9.48 -8.47 -11.86
C ASP A 119 8.06 -9.02 -11.86
N LEU A 120 7.36 -8.85 -12.98
CA LEU A 120 5.95 -9.18 -13.13
C LEU A 120 5.84 -10.44 -13.98
N ALA A 121 5.21 -11.49 -13.44
CA ALA A 121 5.10 -12.75 -14.16
C ALA A 121 3.76 -13.45 -13.89
N VAL A 122 3.18 -14.03 -14.94
CA VAL A 122 2.14 -15.05 -14.78
C VAL A 122 2.81 -16.37 -14.43
N ILE A 123 2.59 -16.86 -13.21
CA ILE A 123 3.27 -18.04 -12.67
C ILE A 123 2.38 -19.29 -12.63
N GLY A 124 1.10 -19.16 -12.97
CA GLY A 124 0.23 -20.32 -13.06
C GLY A 124 -1.27 -20.02 -13.09
N LYS A 125 -2.05 -21.06 -12.82
CA LYS A 125 -3.51 -21.02 -12.71
C LYS A 125 -3.90 -21.64 -11.38
N SER A 126 -5.02 -21.20 -10.82
CA SER A 126 -5.54 -21.72 -9.55
C SER A 126 -7.06 -21.70 -9.52
N ARG A 127 -7.63 -22.14 -8.41
CA ARG A 127 -9.05 -22.04 -8.11
C ARG A 127 -9.23 -21.48 -6.70
N VAL A 128 -9.98 -20.38 -6.56
CA VAL A 128 -10.24 -19.68 -5.29
C VAL A 128 -11.72 -19.33 -5.20
N ALA A 129 -12.35 -19.52 -4.03
CA ALA A 129 -13.79 -19.33 -3.84
C ALA A 129 -14.67 -20.07 -4.89
N GLY A 130 -14.18 -21.21 -5.39
CA GLY A 130 -14.84 -21.98 -6.44
C GLY A 130 -14.67 -21.45 -7.88
N ARG A 131 -13.91 -20.37 -8.07
CA ARG A 131 -13.72 -19.66 -9.34
C ARG A 131 -12.32 -19.88 -9.92
N ASP A 132 -12.21 -19.95 -11.24
CA ASP A 132 -10.92 -20.08 -11.92
C ASP A 132 -10.13 -18.78 -11.85
N ALA A 133 -8.85 -18.87 -11.52
CA ALA A 133 -7.97 -17.71 -11.39
C ALA A 133 -6.65 -17.89 -12.15
N VAL A 134 -6.00 -16.76 -12.49
CA VAL A 134 -4.61 -16.69 -12.93
C VAL A 134 -3.74 -16.20 -11.77
N ILE A 135 -2.55 -16.77 -11.61
CA ILE A 135 -1.60 -16.38 -10.58
C ILE A 135 -0.59 -15.41 -11.18
N VAL A 136 -0.54 -14.20 -10.65
CA VAL A 136 0.41 -13.14 -11.02
C VAL A 136 1.34 -12.89 -9.84
N ALA A 137 2.64 -13.04 -10.05
CA ALA A 137 3.68 -12.72 -9.08
C ALA A 137 4.25 -11.33 -9.36
N LEU A 138 4.44 -10.55 -8.29
CA LEU A 138 5.16 -9.28 -8.29
C LEU A 138 6.39 -9.46 -7.38
N THR A 139 7.51 -9.84 -7.98
CA THR A 139 8.75 -10.15 -7.25
C THR A 139 9.63 -8.91 -7.15
N PRO A 140 10.02 -8.45 -5.95
CA PRO A 140 10.88 -7.28 -5.81
C PRO A 140 12.21 -7.41 -6.56
N ARG A 141 12.64 -6.35 -7.24
CA ARG A 141 13.98 -6.27 -7.87
C ARG A 141 15.08 -5.89 -6.87
N ASP A 142 14.71 -5.52 -5.65
CA ASP A 142 15.59 -5.18 -4.55
C ASP A 142 15.08 -5.76 -3.22
N GLN A 143 15.89 -5.70 -2.17
CA GLN A 143 15.55 -6.19 -0.83
C GLN A 143 14.73 -5.18 0.00
N HIS A 144 14.23 -4.10 -0.60
CA HIS A 144 13.67 -2.98 0.13
C HIS A 144 12.15 -2.98 0.22
N ARG A 145 11.49 -3.98 -0.36
CA ARG A 145 10.04 -4.13 -0.40
C ARG A 145 9.64 -5.61 -0.37
N TYR A 146 8.39 -5.89 -0.05
CA TYR A 146 7.83 -7.24 -0.03
C TYR A 146 7.29 -7.66 -1.40
N GLY A 147 7.23 -8.97 -1.64
CA GLY A 147 6.64 -9.52 -2.85
C GLY A 147 5.15 -9.84 -2.68
N PHE A 148 4.44 -9.91 -3.81
CA PHE A 148 3.03 -10.29 -3.85
C PHE A 148 2.79 -11.49 -4.76
N GLU A 149 1.89 -12.37 -4.34
CA GLU A 149 1.25 -13.37 -5.19
C GLU A 149 -0.26 -13.08 -5.25
N LEU A 150 -0.74 -12.70 -6.44
CA LEU A 150 -2.14 -12.33 -6.68
C LEU A 150 -2.83 -13.42 -7.49
N HIS A 151 -4.02 -13.82 -7.05
CA HIS A 151 -4.89 -14.75 -7.76
C HIS A 151 -6.07 -13.98 -8.33
N LEU A 152 -6.06 -13.73 -9.63
CA LEU A 152 -7.03 -12.87 -10.30
C LEU A 152 -8.11 -13.69 -10.98
N ASP A 153 -9.37 -13.38 -10.71
CA ASP A 153 -10.54 -14.04 -11.30
C ASP A 153 -10.46 -13.98 -12.83
N LYS A 154 -10.54 -15.12 -13.51
CA LYS A 154 -10.43 -15.14 -14.98
C LYS A 154 -11.56 -14.39 -15.68
N LYS A 155 -12.76 -14.34 -15.07
CA LYS A 155 -13.95 -13.73 -15.65
C LYS A 155 -13.95 -12.22 -15.46
N THR A 156 -13.60 -11.73 -14.27
CA THR A 156 -13.72 -10.30 -13.94
C THR A 156 -12.39 -9.56 -13.79
N GLY A 157 -11.30 -10.24 -13.47
CA GLY A 157 -10.02 -9.62 -13.10
C GLY A 157 -9.90 -9.25 -11.62
N LEU A 158 -10.95 -9.47 -10.81
CA LEU A 158 -10.93 -9.17 -9.37
C LEU A 158 -9.90 -10.03 -8.62
N PRO A 159 -9.21 -9.47 -7.61
CA PRO A 159 -8.28 -10.24 -6.78
C PRO A 159 -9.03 -11.17 -5.83
N LEU A 160 -8.99 -12.48 -6.11
CA LEU A 160 -9.62 -13.52 -5.28
C LEU A 160 -8.76 -13.88 -4.06
N LYS A 161 -7.44 -13.78 -4.19
CA LYS A 161 -6.47 -14.03 -3.12
C LYS A 161 -5.25 -13.14 -3.33
N SER A 162 -4.73 -12.56 -2.26
CA SER A 162 -3.47 -11.83 -2.23
C SER A 162 -2.62 -12.38 -1.10
N LEU A 163 -1.37 -12.72 -1.40
CA LEU A 163 -0.38 -13.16 -0.42
C LEU A 163 0.76 -12.15 -0.40
N LEU A 164 1.08 -11.61 0.77
CA LEU A 164 2.27 -10.79 0.97
C LEU A 164 3.41 -11.68 1.47
N LEU A 165 4.55 -11.61 0.79
CA LEU A 165 5.70 -12.49 1.02
C LEU A 165 6.94 -11.66 1.38
N ASN A 166 7.69 -12.11 2.39
CA ASN A 166 9.00 -11.53 2.68
C ASN A 166 10.09 -11.99 1.69
N ASP A 167 11.31 -11.49 1.88
CA ASP A 167 12.51 -11.81 1.10
C ASP A 167 12.88 -13.31 1.10
N LYS A 168 12.38 -14.08 2.07
CA LYS A 168 12.56 -15.53 2.19
C LYS A 168 11.35 -16.32 1.65
N GLY A 169 10.38 -15.66 1.04
CA GLY A 169 9.13 -16.28 0.56
C GLY A 169 8.18 -16.70 1.68
N GLN A 170 8.37 -16.21 2.91
CA GLN A 170 7.47 -16.51 4.02
C GLN A 170 6.25 -15.60 3.97
N LEU A 171 5.08 -16.18 4.24
CA LEU A 171 3.80 -15.49 4.27
C LEU A 171 3.73 -14.51 5.45
N LEU A 172 3.55 -13.22 5.16
CA LEU A 172 3.33 -12.17 6.15
C LEU A 172 1.84 -11.86 6.35
N GLU A 173 1.09 -11.91 5.27
CA GLU A 173 -0.32 -11.57 5.21
C GLU A 173 -1.03 -12.39 4.11
N ARG A 174 -2.26 -12.82 4.39
CA ARG A 174 -3.18 -13.42 3.43
C ARG A 174 -4.50 -12.67 3.45
N PHE A 175 -4.91 -12.22 2.27
CA PHE A 175 -6.29 -11.89 1.95
C PHE A 175 -6.85 -12.98 1.03
N GLN A 176 -8.05 -13.50 1.31
CA GLN A 176 -8.65 -14.53 0.46
C GLN A 176 -10.18 -14.53 0.52
N PHE A 177 -10.85 -14.43 -0.63
CA PHE A 177 -12.29 -14.66 -0.71
C PHE A 177 -12.63 -16.13 -0.39
N THR A 178 -13.66 -16.33 0.43
CA THR A 178 -14.30 -17.61 0.68
C THR A 178 -15.57 -17.76 -0.17
N SER A 179 -16.23 -16.65 -0.49
CA SER A 179 -17.36 -16.56 -1.42
C SER A 179 -17.30 -15.23 -2.20
N LEU A 180 -17.69 -15.24 -3.48
CA LEU A 180 -17.77 -14.03 -4.30
C LEU A 180 -18.90 -14.17 -5.32
N ASN A 181 -19.87 -13.26 -5.26
CA ASN A 181 -20.94 -13.10 -6.23
C ASN A 181 -20.70 -11.81 -7.04
N THR A 182 -20.66 -11.97 -8.36
CA THR A 182 -20.44 -10.88 -9.33
C THR A 182 -21.64 -10.67 -10.25
N ASP A 183 -22.69 -11.48 -10.08
CA ASP A 183 -23.88 -11.48 -10.94
C ASP A 183 -25.05 -10.74 -10.26
N ASP A 184 -25.06 -10.67 -8.93
CA ASP A 184 -26.01 -9.88 -8.14
C ASP A 184 -25.39 -8.54 -7.71
N VAL A 185 -26.09 -7.45 -8.00
CA VAL A 185 -25.61 -6.09 -7.73
C VAL A 185 -26.10 -5.66 -6.35
N PRO A 186 -25.21 -5.21 -5.43
CA PRO A 186 -25.64 -4.78 -4.10
C PRO A 186 -26.74 -3.72 -4.13
N SER A 187 -27.78 -3.91 -3.32
CA SER A 187 -28.87 -2.94 -3.18
C SER A 187 -28.45 -1.74 -2.32
N ASP A 188 -29.27 -0.68 -2.27
CA ASP A 188 -29.03 0.44 -1.35
C ASP A 188 -29.04 0.02 0.11
N LYS A 189 -29.82 -1.01 0.45
CA LYS A 189 -29.89 -1.57 1.80
C LYS A 189 -28.58 -2.26 2.19
N ASP A 190 -27.94 -2.96 1.26
CA ASP A 190 -26.67 -3.65 1.52
C ASP A 190 -25.54 -2.66 1.82
N LEU A 191 -25.56 -1.50 1.16
CA LEU A 191 -24.58 -0.42 1.32
C LEU A 191 -24.90 0.56 2.45
N GLN A 192 -26.00 0.36 3.17
CA GLN A 192 -26.37 1.21 4.30
C GLN A 192 -25.50 0.84 5.51
N ALA A 193 -24.82 1.84 6.08
CA ALA A 193 -24.02 1.66 7.29
C ALA A 193 -24.90 1.31 8.51
N ASP A 194 -24.37 0.55 9.45
CA ASP A 194 -25.01 0.32 10.73
C ASP A 194 -24.94 1.57 11.61
N ALA A 195 -25.78 1.63 12.64
CA ALA A 195 -25.90 2.81 13.51
C ALA A 195 -24.60 3.16 14.27
N ASP A 196 -23.71 2.18 14.47
CA ASP A 196 -22.43 2.36 15.15
C ASP A 196 -21.33 2.94 14.23
N CYS A 197 -21.58 3.04 12.92
CA CYS A 197 -20.66 3.66 11.97
C CYS A 197 -20.74 5.18 12.08
N LYS A 198 -19.75 5.77 12.75
CA LYS A 198 -19.70 7.22 12.99
C LYS A 198 -19.14 7.93 11.77
N ALA A 199 -19.83 8.96 11.31
CA ALA A 199 -19.37 9.79 10.22
C ALA A 199 -18.02 10.42 10.56
N ILE A 200 -17.11 10.43 9.58
CA ILE A 200 -15.85 11.15 9.69
C ILE A 200 -16.07 12.53 9.12
N ALA A 201 -15.81 13.57 9.91
CA ALA A 201 -15.73 14.92 9.38
C ALA A 201 -14.50 14.98 8.46
N LEU A 202 -14.73 14.94 7.16
CA LEU A 202 -13.71 15.35 6.20
C LEU A 202 -13.53 16.85 6.42
N ASP A 203 -12.42 17.24 7.05
CA ASP A 203 -12.05 18.64 7.16
C ASP A 203 -11.61 19.11 5.76
N SER A 204 -12.59 19.34 4.89
CA SER A 204 -12.43 19.66 3.47
C SER A 204 -11.69 20.98 3.22
N ASP A 205 -11.41 21.74 4.29
CA ASP A 205 -10.76 23.04 4.24
C ASP A 205 -9.24 23.01 4.47
N LYS A 206 -8.65 21.83 4.72
CA LYS A 206 -7.22 21.64 4.49
C LYS A 206 -7.03 20.95 3.15
N ALA A 207 -7.20 21.73 2.08
CA ALA A 207 -6.52 21.46 0.83
C ALA A 207 -5.10 20.97 1.16
N SER A 208 -4.72 19.85 0.54
CA SER A 208 -3.40 19.26 0.55
C SER A 208 -2.40 20.31 0.07
N ALA A 209 -2.08 21.23 0.97
CA ALA A 209 -1.17 22.29 0.75
C ALA A 209 0.11 21.73 1.32
N VAL A 210 1.10 21.55 0.45
CA VAL A 210 2.51 21.54 0.82
C VAL A 210 2.76 22.89 1.52
N LYS A 211 2.34 23.01 2.78
CA LYS A 211 2.48 24.20 3.60
C LYS A 211 3.81 24.07 4.30
N THR A 212 4.80 24.57 3.57
CA THR A 212 6.10 25.07 3.97
C THR A 212 6.19 25.45 5.45
N ALA A 213 6.69 24.52 6.27
CA ALA A 213 7.32 24.81 7.57
C ALA A 213 8.17 23.60 7.96
N GLN A 214 9.51 23.77 7.90
CA GLN A 214 10.57 22.75 8.03
C GLN A 214 10.51 21.64 6.97
N VAL A 215 11.35 21.74 5.93
CA VAL A 215 11.42 20.72 4.87
C VAL A 215 12.23 19.54 5.40
N TRP A 216 11.53 18.68 6.12
CA TRP A 216 12.01 17.34 6.39
C TRP A 216 12.07 16.56 5.09
N HIS A 217 13.21 15.95 4.81
CA HIS A 217 13.37 15.05 3.69
C HIS A 217 14.24 13.86 4.09
N SER A 218 14.14 12.78 3.33
CA SER A 218 15.10 11.69 3.44
C SER A 218 16.23 11.91 2.43
N GLU A 219 17.49 11.71 2.83
CA GLU A 219 18.65 11.63 1.93
C GLU A 219 18.71 10.29 1.19
N TRP A 220 18.01 9.27 1.70
CA TRP A 220 17.97 7.95 1.09
C TRP A 220 16.55 7.40 1.08
N LEU A 221 16.12 6.94 -0.09
CA LEU A 221 14.89 6.21 -0.29
C LEU A 221 15.19 4.97 -1.14
N PRO A 222 14.45 3.87 -0.96
CA PRO A 222 14.47 2.82 -1.95
C PRO A 222 14.00 3.36 -3.30
N PRO A 223 14.59 2.90 -4.42
CA PRO A 223 14.22 3.40 -5.75
C PRO A 223 12.70 3.32 -6.00
N GLY A 224 12.12 4.38 -6.55
CA GLY A 224 10.69 4.41 -6.90
C GLY A 224 9.74 4.90 -5.82
N PHE A 225 10.17 5.00 -4.56
CA PHE A 225 9.37 5.65 -3.52
C PHE A 225 9.39 7.16 -3.70
N GLU A 226 8.20 7.76 -3.73
CA GLU A 226 7.99 9.19 -3.92
C GLU A 226 7.16 9.75 -2.75
N LEU A 227 7.43 11.00 -2.35
CA LEU A 227 6.64 11.69 -1.34
C LEU A 227 5.25 12.03 -1.92
N THR A 228 4.19 11.43 -1.37
CA THR A 228 2.81 11.66 -1.84
C THR A 228 2.02 12.59 -0.92
N SER A 229 2.43 12.75 0.34
CA SER A 229 1.78 13.67 1.26
C SER A 229 2.76 14.15 2.34
N SER A 230 2.59 15.39 2.79
CA SER A 230 3.34 15.99 3.88
C SER A 230 2.40 16.85 4.69
N ASN A 231 2.21 16.49 5.96
CA ASN A 231 1.30 17.18 6.88
C ASN A 231 2.04 17.51 8.18
N SER A 232 1.45 18.44 8.94
CA SER A 232 1.87 18.74 10.30
C SER A 232 0.63 18.89 11.17
N HIS A 233 0.56 18.15 12.26
CA HIS A 233 -0.51 18.25 13.24
C HIS A 233 0.05 18.45 14.64
N LYS A 234 -0.78 18.95 15.55
CA LYS A 234 -0.44 18.97 16.97
C LYS A 234 -1.05 17.75 17.63
N ASP A 235 -0.25 17.00 18.36
CA ASP A 235 -0.76 15.93 19.21
C ASP A 235 -1.77 16.52 20.23
N PRO A 236 -3.00 16.01 20.29
CA PRO A 236 -4.02 16.56 21.18
C PRO A 236 -3.67 16.47 22.67
N GLN A 237 -2.88 15.48 23.08
CA GLN A 237 -2.50 15.21 24.46
C GLN A 237 -1.24 15.98 24.85
N THR A 238 -0.16 15.82 24.10
CA THR A 238 1.15 16.42 24.43
C THR A 238 1.27 17.87 23.92
N LYS A 239 0.39 18.29 23.00
CA LYS A 239 0.45 19.56 22.26
C LYS A 239 1.70 19.72 21.40
N THR A 240 2.51 18.65 21.28
CA THR A 240 3.70 18.59 20.45
C THR A 240 3.33 18.64 18.98
N GLN A 241 4.07 19.40 18.19
CA GLN A 241 3.92 19.39 16.73
C GLN A 241 4.60 18.15 16.15
N VAL A 242 3.84 17.34 15.41
CA VAL A 242 4.29 16.14 14.73
C VAL A 242 4.20 16.38 13.23
N ASN A 243 5.31 16.24 12.53
CA ASN A 243 5.34 16.24 11.07
C ASN A 243 5.17 14.82 10.56
N SER A 244 4.37 14.61 9.52
CA SER A 244 4.16 13.33 8.88
C SER A 244 4.41 13.40 7.38
N LEU A 245 5.17 12.43 6.87
CA LEU A 245 5.52 12.29 5.46
C LEU A 245 5.07 10.92 4.97
N LEU A 246 4.27 10.84 3.92
CA LEU A 246 3.81 9.59 3.32
C LEU A 246 4.55 9.33 2.01
N TYR A 247 5.13 8.14 1.88
CA TYR A 247 5.84 7.68 0.69
C TYR A 247 5.18 6.45 0.08
N ASP A 248 5.23 6.34 -1.24
CA ASP A 248 4.58 5.27 -2.02
C ASP A 248 5.43 4.92 -3.26
N ASP A 249 5.53 3.64 -3.61
CA ASP A 249 6.24 3.14 -4.82
C ASP A 249 5.31 2.67 -5.96
N GLY A 250 4.00 2.86 -5.81
CA GLY A 250 2.93 2.31 -6.62
C GLY A 250 2.21 1.12 -5.98
N LEU A 251 2.82 0.46 -4.97
CA LEU A 251 2.29 -0.72 -4.30
C LEU A 251 2.44 -0.63 -2.77
N ALA A 252 3.68 -0.63 -2.29
CA ALA A 252 4.05 -0.51 -0.89
C ALA A 252 4.06 0.97 -0.43
N ARG A 253 3.82 1.16 0.86
CA ARG A 253 3.79 2.48 1.50
C ARG A 253 4.50 2.48 2.83
N PHE A 254 4.97 3.66 3.21
CA PHE A 254 5.35 3.93 4.58
C PHE A 254 5.15 5.41 4.92
N SER A 255 4.89 5.67 6.19
CA SER A 255 4.83 7.00 6.77
C SER A 255 6.05 7.23 7.66
N VAL A 256 6.58 8.45 7.65
CA VAL A 256 7.61 8.92 8.56
C VAL A 256 7.00 9.98 9.44
N PHE A 257 7.06 9.79 10.76
CA PHE A 257 6.62 10.74 11.77
C PHE A 257 7.83 11.34 12.47
N LEU A 258 7.83 12.66 12.63
CA LEU A 258 8.91 13.39 13.27
C LEU A 258 8.36 14.22 14.43
N GLU A 259 8.79 13.89 15.63
CA GLU A 259 8.33 14.49 16.89
C GLU A 259 9.54 15.00 17.70
N PRO A 260 9.55 16.26 18.20
CA PRO A 260 10.60 16.72 19.09
C PRO A 260 10.53 16.01 20.45
N LEU A 261 11.68 15.55 20.95
CA LEU A 261 11.77 14.84 22.22
C LEU A 261 11.62 15.77 23.44
N ASN A 262 11.94 17.06 23.32
CA ASN A 262 11.83 18.04 24.40
C ASN A 262 12.45 17.57 25.74
N GLY A 263 13.57 16.84 25.68
CA GLY A 263 14.27 16.28 26.84
C GLY A 263 13.73 14.92 27.35
N ALA A 264 12.70 14.35 26.70
CA ALA A 264 12.23 13.01 26.99
C ALA A 264 13.29 11.96 26.64
N THR A 265 13.55 11.04 27.56
CA THR A 265 14.38 9.87 27.28
C THR A 265 13.50 8.82 26.63
N VAL A 266 13.67 8.61 25.32
CA VAL A 266 12.93 7.59 24.58
C VAL A 266 13.91 6.54 24.06
N THR A 267 13.49 5.28 24.10
CA THR A 267 14.30 4.16 23.65
C THR A 267 14.00 3.86 22.19
N ASP A 268 15.05 3.64 21.41
CA ASP A 268 14.92 3.09 20.06
C ASP A 268 14.04 1.84 20.09
N THR A 269 13.00 1.83 19.27
CA THR A 269 12.00 0.77 19.28
C THR A 269 11.92 0.12 17.91
N ARG A 270 11.74 -1.20 17.91
CA ARG A 270 11.53 -2.01 16.71
C ARG A 270 10.39 -2.97 16.99
N THR A 271 9.29 -2.78 16.29
CA THR A 271 8.09 -3.60 16.41
C THR A 271 7.63 -4.02 15.03
N GLN A 272 7.09 -5.23 14.92
CA GLN A 272 6.49 -5.73 13.69
C GLN A 272 5.15 -6.39 14.01
N LEU A 273 4.10 -5.99 13.29
CA LEU A 273 2.76 -6.53 13.40
C LEU A 273 2.33 -7.06 12.03
N GLY A 274 2.58 -8.35 11.79
CA GLY A 274 2.39 -8.96 10.46
C GLY A 274 3.27 -8.27 9.41
N PRO A 275 2.68 -7.67 8.37
CA PRO A 275 3.45 -6.98 7.32
C PRO A 275 3.94 -5.59 7.71
N THR A 276 3.30 -4.94 8.69
CA THR A 276 3.61 -3.55 9.06
C THR A 276 4.71 -3.50 10.12
N VAL A 277 5.79 -2.80 9.82
CA VAL A 277 6.88 -2.51 10.76
C VAL A 277 6.69 -1.12 11.36
N ALA A 278 7.15 -0.93 12.60
CA ALA A 278 7.30 0.37 13.25
C ALA A 278 8.71 0.46 13.84
N VAL A 279 9.50 1.42 13.35
CA VAL A 279 10.87 1.64 13.77
C VAL A 279 11.04 3.08 14.22
N SER A 280 11.44 3.27 15.48
CA SER A 280 11.68 4.58 16.07
C SER A 280 13.16 4.76 16.36
N ARG A 281 13.75 5.86 15.87
CA ARG A 281 15.16 6.24 16.07
C ARG A 281 15.27 7.68 16.53
N ARG A 282 16.16 7.92 17.48
CA ARG A 282 16.57 9.27 17.85
C ARG A 282 17.42 9.89 16.74
N LEU A 283 17.12 11.14 16.41
CA LEU A 283 17.87 11.98 15.48
C LEU A 283 18.26 13.28 16.19
N THR A 284 19.55 13.61 16.19
CA THR A 284 20.05 14.89 16.72
C THR A 284 20.08 15.91 15.58
N THR A 285 19.39 17.05 15.75
CA THR A 285 19.46 18.19 14.83
C THR A 285 20.00 19.44 15.54
N PRO A 286 20.35 20.51 14.80
CA PRO A 286 20.73 21.78 15.40
C PRO A 286 19.64 22.40 16.28
N GLU A 287 18.37 22.13 15.99
CA GLU A 287 17.22 22.66 16.73
C GLU A 287 16.86 21.83 17.97
N GLY A 288 17.46 20.65 18.13
CA GLY A 288 17.23 19.76 19.25
C GLY A 288 17.14 18.29 18.83
N GLU A 289 16.65 17.47 19.74
CA GLU A 289 16.53 16.04 19.50
C GLU A 289 15.12 15.68 19.05
N MET A 290 15.06 14.85 18.03
CA MET A 290 13.83 14.40 17.40
C MET A 290 13.72 12.89 17.51
N MET A 291 12.50 12.40 17.62
CA MET A 291 12.15 11.01 17.37
C MET A 291 11.66 10.87 15.94
N VAL A 292 12.31 9.99 15.18
CA VAL A 292 11.88 9.62 13.83
C VAL A 292 11.25 8.24 13.91
N THR A 293 9.95 8.15 13.61
CA THR A 293 9.22 6.88 13.59
C THR A 293 8.78 6.56 12.16
N VAL A 294 9.27 5.45 11.62
CA VAL A 294 8.88 4.94 10.30
C VAL A 294 7.89 3.79 10.50
N VAL A 295 6.71 3.89 9.88
CA VAL A 295 5.66 2.86 9.92
C VAL A 295 5.25 2.48 8.51
N GLY A 296 5.23 1.20 8.17
CA GLY A 296 4.74 0.78 6.86
C GLY A 296 4.97 -0.69 6.51
N GLU A 297 4.46 -1.11 5.36
CA GLU A 297 4.58 -2.46 4.82
C GLU A 297 5.89 -2.64 4.04
N ILE A 298 7.01 -2.44 4.73
CA ILE A 298 8.37 -2.58 4.18
C ILE A 298 9.24 -3.44 5.12
N PRO A 299 10.33 -4.07 4.62
CA PRO A 299 11.30 -4.76 5.45
C PRO A 299 11.86 -3.87 6.57
N ILE A 300 12.08 -4.46 7.75
CA ILE A 300 12.52 -3.71 8.93
C ILE A 300 13.85 -2.97 8.73
N GLY A 301 14.80 -3.57 7.99
CA GLY A 301 16.07 -2.93 7.65
C GLY A 301 15.90 -1.71 6.74
N THR A 302 14.86 -1.70 5.89
CA THR A 302 14.51 -0.54 5.08
C THR A 302 13.99 0.60 5.94
N ALA A 303 13.07 0.31 6.87
CA ALA A 303 12.53 1.30 7.79
C ALA A 303 13.62 1.92 8.69
N GLU A 304 14.56 1.09 9.18
CA GLU A 304 15.72 1.57 9.93
C GLU A 304 16.61 2.52 9.12
N ARG A 305 16.90 2.17 7.87
CA ARG A 305 17.74 3.00 7.01
C ARG A 305 17.05 4.31 6.65
N ILE A 306 15.73 4.31 6.41
CA ILE A 306 14.95 5.54 6.20
C ILE A 306 15.01 6.41 7.45
N ALA A 307 14.76 5.86 8.64
CA ALA A 307 14.76 6.62 9.89
C ALA A 307 16.09 7.35 10.13
N LEU A 308 17.21 6.71 9.82
CA LEU A 308 18.56 7.28 9.94
C LEU A 308 18.92 8.29 8.82
N SER A 309 18.13 8.33 7.76
CA SER A 309 18.39 9.16 6.57
C SER A 309 17.57 10.46 6.56
N MET A 310 16.73 10.69 7.57
CA MET A 310 15.95 11.92 7.69
C MET A 310 16.84 13.12 8.05
N ARG A 311 16.57 14.25 7.39
CA ARG A 311 17.26 15.53 7.57
C ARG A 311 16.27 16.68 7.55
N ASN A 312 16.66 17.76 8.22
CA ASN A 312 16.04 19.06 8.11
C ASN A 312 16.89 19.94 7.18
N THR A 313 16.28 20.62 6.20
CA THR A 313 16.98 21.46 5.21
C THR A 313 17.75 22.65 5.80
N ASP A 314 17.46 23.07 7.03
CA ASP A 314 18.04 24.29 7.61
C ASP A 314 19.47 24.10 8.18
N GLY A 315 20.02 22.88 8.15
CA GLY A 315 21.37 22.57 8.65
C GLY A 315 22.52 22.76 7.65
N ALA A 316 22.26 23.02 6.36
CA ALA A 316 23.29 23.03 5.32
C ALA A 316 23.96 24.41 5.07
N ALA A 317 23.60 25.46 5.82
CA ALA A 317 24.07 26.82 5.54
C ALA A 317 25.40 27.22 6.23
N THR A 318 26.02 26.36 7.05
CA THR A 318 27.18 26.76 7.88
C THR A 318 28.39 25.82 7.81
N SER A 319 28.81 25.40 6.61
CA SER A 319 30.19 24.92 6.42
C SER A 319 30.80 25.33 5.08
N LYS A 320 30.89 26.64 4.84
CA LYS A 320 31.92 27.21 3.97
C LYS A 320 32.46 28.49 4.62
N GLN A 321 33.50 28.32 5.43
CA GLN A 321 34.53 29.33 5.64
C GLN A 321 35.88 28.69 5.33
#